data_AF-A0A938SG23-F1
#
_entry.id   AF-A0A938SG23-F1
#
_cell.length_a   1.000
_cell.length_b   1.000
_cell.length_c   1.000
_cell.angle_alpha   90.00
_cell.angle_beta   90.00
_cell.angle_gamma   90.00
#
_symmetry.space_group_name_H-M   'P 1'
#
loop_
_entity.id
_entity.type
_entity.pdbx_description
1 polymer ?
#
loop_
_entity_poly.entity_id
_entity_poly.type
_entity_poly.pdbx_seq_one_letter_code
_entity_poly.pdbx_strand_id
1 'polypeptide(L)' 'LAQGPLIKVTLNGEVIVDADLSKIEQPADGKEHPGIKRDKGRLGFMGHGARVEFRSIRVKEVR' A
#
# COMPACT_ATOMS: atom_id res chain seq x y z
N LEU A 1 -2.69 7.09 1.57
CA LEU A 1 -3.07 7.02 3.00
C LEU A 1 -3.15 5.55 3.38
N ALA A 2 -2.55 5.16 4.50
CA ALA A 2 -2.68 3.83 5.06
C ALA A 2 -3.00 3.98 6.54
N GLN A 3 -4.25 3.69 6.93
CA GLN A 3 -4.75 3.78 8.30
C GLN A 3 -5.27 2.40 8.72
N GLY A 4 -4.38 1.58 9.30
CA GLY A 4 -4.67 0.17 9.54
C GLY A 4 -5.10 -0.53 8.24
N PRO A 5 -6.28 -1.19 8.18
CA PRO A 5 -6.75 -1.87 6.98
C PRO A 5 -7.31 -0.93 5.90
N LEU A 6 -7.51 0.36 6.21
CA LEU A 6 -8.06 1.33 5.26
C LEU A 6 -6.93 1.91 4.40
N ILE A 7 -6.96 1.59 3.11
CA ILE A 7 -5.94 2.00 2.13
C ILE A 7 -6.57 2.88 1.08
N LYS A 8 -5.97 4.06 0.89
CA LYS A 8 -6.32 4.99 -0.18
C LYS A 8 -5.10 5.39 -1.00
N VAL A 9 -5.18 5.19 -2.32
CA VAL A 9 -4.14 5.53 -3.28
C VAL A 9 -4.63 6.68 -4.16
N THR A 10 -3.82 7.73 -4.24
CA THR A 10 -4.08 8.89 -5.08
C THR A 10 -2.97 9.01 -6.11
N LEU A 11 -3.34 9.12 -7.38
CA LEU A 11 -2.42 9.30 -8.50
C LEU A 11 -2.83 10.56 -9.25
N ASN A 12 -1.88 11.49 -9.42
CA ASN A 12 -2.12 12.76 -10.13
C ASN A 12 -3.34 13.57 -9.64
N GLY A 13 -3.62 13.51 -8.34
CA GLY A 13 -4.74 14.23 -7.71
C GLY A 13 -6.06 13.46 -7.64
N GLU A 14 -6.16 12.31 -8.30
CA GLU A 14 -7.39 11.50 -8.34
C GLU A 14 -7.28 10.26 -7.44
N VAL A 15 -8.38 9.91 -6.76
CA VAL A 15 -8.42 8.68 -5.94
C VAL A 15 -8.69 7.50 -6.86
N ILE A 16 -7.67 6.65 -7.03
CA ILE A 16 -7.77 5.47 -7.89
C ILE A 16 -8.06 4.18 -7.10
N VAL A 17 -7.82 4.20 -5.78
CA VAL A 17 -8.15 3.10 -4.87
C VAL A 17 -8.63 3.67 -3.54
N ASP A 18 -9.76 3.19 -3.04
CA ASP A 18 -10.27 3.41 -1.68
C ASP A 18 -10.85 2.09 -1.18
N ALA A 19 -10.11 1.37 -0.33
CA ALA A 19 -10.39 -0.02 0.01
C ALA A 19 -10.17 -0.31 1.50
N ASP A 20 -10.96 -1.25 2.01
CA ASP A 20 -10.83 -1.81 3.35
C ASP A 20 -10.35 -3.26 3.25
N LEU A 21 -9.08 -3.49 3.60
CA LEU A 21 -8.45 -4.80 3.54
C LEU A 21 -9.08 -5.82 4.49
N SER A 22 -9.81 -5.37 5.53
CA SER A 22 -10.49 -6.30 6.46
C SER A 22 -11.64 -7.06 5.80
N LYS A 23 -12.14 -6.57 4.66
CA LYS A 23 -13.22 -7.18 3.87
C LYS A 23 -12.71 -8.16 2.81
N ILE A 24 -11.40 -8.32 2.67
CA ILE A 24 -10.79 -9.23 1.70
C ILE A 24 -10.60 -10.60 2.38
N GLU A 25 -11.37 -11.59 1.93
CA GLU A 25 -11.29 -12.95 2.46
C GLU A 25 -10.12 -13.74 1.87
N GLN A 26 -9.84 -13.56 0.58
CA GLN A 26 -8.80 -14.29 -0.14
C GLN A 26 -7.99 -13.37 -1.05
N PRO A 27 -6.65 -13.53 -1.08
CA PRO A 27 -5.78 -12.83 -2.02
C PRO A 27 -6.15 -13.14 -3.47
N ALA A 28 -6.01 -12.17 -4.35
CA ALA A 28 -6.40 -12.31 -5.76
C ALA A 28 -5.59 -13.39 -6.50
N ASP A 29 -4.38 -13.70 -6.05
CA ASP A 29 -3.53 -14.76 -6.59
C ASP A 29 -3.77 -16.14 -5.94
N GLY A 30 -4.70 -16.23 -4.99
CA GLY A 30 -5.04 -17.45 -4.25
C GLY A 30 -3.93 -17.99 -3.36
N LYS A 31 -2.86 -17.22 -3.11
CA LYS A 31 -1.71 -17.65 -2.30
C LYS A 31 -1.79 -17.12 -0.89
N GLU A 32 -1.17 -17.83 0.05
CA GLU A 32 -0.96 -17.31 1.40
C GLU A 32 0.10 -16.19 1.38
N HIS A 33 -0.21 -15.07 2.02
CA HIS A 33 0.73 -13.95 2.18
C HIS A 33 1.05 -13.75 3.67
N PRO A 34 2.25 -14.17 4.15
CA PRO A 34 2.62 -14.05 5.55
C PRO A 34 2.57 -12.59 6.04
N GLY A 35 1.71 -12.34 7.03
CA GLY A 35 1.56 -11.02 7.63
C GLY A 35 0.66 -10.04 6.88
N ILE A 36 -0.23 -10.53 6.00
CA ILE A 36 -1.21 -9.71 5.26
C ILE A 36 -2.10 -8.84 6.16
N LYS A 37 -2.29 -9.23 7.44
CA LYS A 37 -3.08 -8.49 8.44
C LYS A 37 -2.25 -7.59 9.37
N ARG A 38 -0.95 -7.42 9.14
CA ARG A 38 -0.12 -6.51 9.95
C ARG A 38 -0.55 -5.07 9.72
N ASP A 39 -0.70 -4.31 10.80
CA ASP A 39 -1.08 -2.89 10.78
C ASP A 39 0.13 -1.95 10.64
N LYS A 40 1.35 -2.48 10.80
CA LYS A 40 2.61 -1.73 10.73
C LYS A 40 3.69 -2.52 10.00
N GLY A 41 4.61 -1.81 9.36
CA GLY A 41 5.70 -2.39 8.58
C GLY A 41 6.72 -1.36 8.10
N ARG A 42 7.64 -1.78 7.24
CA ARG A 42 8.63 -0.90 6.59
C ARG A 42 8.09 -0.40 5.26
N LEU A 43 8.42 0.84 4.89
CA LEU A 43 8.22 1.37 3.55
C LEU A 43 9.40 0.97 2.66
N GLY A 44 9.12 0.59 1.41
CA GLY A 44 10.13 0.19 0.44
C GLY A 44 9.78 0.63 -0.97
N PHE A 45 10.81 0.91 -1.77
CA PHE A 45 10.69 1.18 -3.19
C PHE A 45 11.17 -0.07 -3.95
N MET A 46 10.30 -0.66 -4.76
CA MET A 46 10.67 -1.81 -5.58
C MET A 46 11.24 -1.35 -6.93
N GLY A 47 12.25 -2.07 -7.41
CA GLY A 47 12.79 -1.94 -8.76
C GLY A 47 12.62 -3.24 -9.53
N HIS A 48 12.34 -3.15 -10.83
CA HIS A 48 12.12 -4.31 -11.70
C HIS A 48 12.95 -4.21 -12.98
N GLY A 49 14.27 -4.02 -12.81
CA GLY A 49 15.26 -4.01 -13.92
C GLY A 49 15.32 -2.73 -14.76
N ALA A 50 14.33 -1.85 -14.66
CA ALA A 50 14.34 -0.53 -15.31
C ALA A 50 14.74 0.59 -14.33
N ARG A 51 15.31 1.68 -14.86
CA ARG A 51 15.61 2.89 -14.08
C ARG A 51 14.31 3.57 -13.67
N VAL A 52 14.16 3.81 -12.37
CA VAL A 52 13.07 4.61 -11.79
C VAL A 52 13.69 5.64 -10.87
N GLU A 53 13.16 6.86 -10.87
CA GLU A 53 13.65 7.96 -10.06
C GLU A 53 12.52 8.51 -9.19
N PHE A 54 12.82 8.74 -7.92
CA PHE A 54 11.86 9.27 -6.94
C PHE A 54 12.41 10.57 -6.36
N ARG A 55 11.53 11.54 -6.13
CA ARG A 55 11.85 12.79 -5.43
C ARG A 55 10.69 13.21 -4.54
N SER A 56 10.96 14.08 -3.56
CA SER A 56 9.94 14.66 -2.68
C SER A 56 9.11 13.63 -1.88
N ILE A 57 9.76 12.54 -1.46
CA ILE A 57 9.16 11.52 -0.59
C ILE A 57 8.96 12.12 0.81
N ARG A 58 7.72 12.08 1.30
CA ARG A 58 7.35 12.58 2.62
C ARG A 58 6.42 11.59 3.31
N VAL A 59 6.58 11.44 4.62
CA VAL A 59 5.73 10.60 5.45
C VAL A 59 5.11 11.47 6.53
N LYS A 60 3.79 11.39 6.65
CA LYS A 60 3.03 11.94 7.79
C LYS A 60 2.45 10.76 8.54
N GLU A 61 2.80 10.65 9.81
CA GLU A 61 2.18 9.65 10.69
C GLU A 61 0.70 9.97 10.86
N VAL A 62 -0.13 8.94 10.73
CA VAL A 62 -1.57 9.02 10.93
C VAL A 62 -1.89 8.42 12.30
N ARG A 63 -2.60 9.20 13.12
CA ARG A 63 -3.03 8.79 14.46
C ARG A 63 -4.35 8.03 14.40
#